data_AF-A0A6A5H3Y5-F1
#
_entry.id   AF-A0A6A5H3Y5-F1
#
_cell.length_a   1.000
_cell.length_b   1.000
_cell.length_c   1.000
_cell.angle_alpha   90.00
_cell.angle_beta   90.00
_cell.angle_gamma   90.00
#
_symmetry.space_group_name_H-M   'P 1'
#
loop_
_entity.id
_entity.type
_entity.pdbx_description
1 polymer ?
#
loop_
_entity_poly.entity_id
_entity_poly.type
_entity_poly.pdbx_seq_one_letter_code
_entity_poly.pdbx_strand_id
1 'polypeptide(L)'
;MIILLFAMTQFKKYHVFFITLYMAMVFTRLLALLMRSSGYFLILYRESVPYQIYSALWIAKFSAQAAALGCILERSYATFYATNYENSKRFYFISLCVVTCTICSGLSYVDSKSDLGRKINTVCFSIFSSLTTIMLVIINRRLVKKSSGAKCNLSERYQLSENIKALRLLLPFIMVLSGNSILLSVGIVFFNVDTVFNLPECQLVPFYLPIFYFLLISTTILNLAAPLYVLYHNRKTLQKRKIGVAEIRNVLGVNIVGDGMDKEQYFQHYKTQWA
;
A
#
# COMPACT_ATOMS: atom_id res chain seq x y z
N MET A 1 14.98 -10.96 6.99
CA MET A 1 16.14 -10.52 6.16
C MET A 1 15.73 -9.85 4.84
N ILE A 2 14.95 -10.50 3.97
CA ILE A 2 14.54 -9.95 2.64
C ILE A 2 13.79 -8.60 2.76
N ILE A 3 12.89 -8.45 3.73
CA ILE A 3 12.12 -7.22 3.96
C ILE A 3 13.00 -6.06 4.44
N LEU A 4 14.02 -6.35 5.24
CA LEU A 4 15.00 -5.37 5.73
C LEU A 4 15.91 -4.87 4.60
N LEU A 5 16.37 -5.79 3.73
CA LEU A 5 17.08 -5.44 2.51
C LEU A 5 16.19 -4.60 1.56
N PHE A 6 14.93 -5.00 1.40
CA PHE A 6 13.95 -4.24 0.63
C PHE A 6 13.75 -2.82 1.21
N ALA A 7 13.53 -2.70 2.52
CA ALA A 7 13.41 -1.42 3.23
C ALA A 7 14.59 -0.49 2.93
N MET A 8 15.82 -0.97 3.13
CA MET A 8 17.04 -0.20 2.92
C MET A 8 17.21 0.28 1.48
N THR A 9 16.74 -0.49 0.49
CA THR A 9 16.77 -0.04 -0.92
C THR A 9 15.75 1.06 -1.25
N GLN A 10 14.68 1.20 -0.48
CA GLN A 10 13.62 2.19 -0.71
C GLN A 10 13.85 3.49 0.06
N PHE A 11 14.49 3.44 1.24
CA PHE A 11 14.78 4.63 2.08
C PHE A 11 15.52 5.76 1.35
N LYS A 12 16.36 5.44 0.36
CA LYS A 12 17.11 6.45 -0.42
C LYS A 12 16.32 7.09 -1.57
N LYS A 13 15.11 6.61 -1.87
CA LYS A 13 14.39 6.96 -3.11
C LYS A 13 13.10 7.75 -2.91
N TYR A 14 12.58 7.77 -1.68
CA TYR A 14 11.27 8.34 -1.38
C TYR A 14 11.36 9.16 -0.11
N HIS A 15 10.42 10.10 0.02
CA HIS A 15 10.29 10.90 1.22
C HIS A 15 10.18 10.04 2.50
N VAL A 16 10.89 10.45 3.57
CA VAL A 16 11.02 9.71 4.85
C VAL A 16 9.65 9.35 5.44
N PHE A 17 8.68 10.26 5.38
CA PHE A 17 7.33 10.02 5.92
C PHE A 17 6.55 8.94 5.15
N PHE A 18 6.54 9.02 3.83
CA PHE A 18 5.92 8.00 2.99
C PHE A 18 6.56 6.64 3.24
N ILE A 19 7.89 6.57 3.30
CA ILE A 19 8.56 5.28 3.53
C ILE A 19 8.29 4.75 4.95
N THR A 20 8.21 5.59 5.97
CA THR A 20 7.85 5.14 7.33
C THR A 20 6.44 4.55 7.37
N LEU A 21 5.44 5.23 6.80
CA LEU A 21 4.06 4.73 6.75
C LEU A 21 3.95 3.46 5.88
N TYR A 22 4.64 3.44 4.75
CA TYR A 22 4.69 2.28 3.87
C TYR A 22 5.35 1.07 4.56
N MET A 23 6.47 1.28 5.26
CA MET A 23 7.15 0.23 6.02
C MET A 23 6.31 -0.24 7.20
N ALA A 24 5.61 0.67 7.90
CA ALA A 24 4.65 0.32 8.94
C ALA A 24 3.53 -0.57 8.39
N MET A 25 2.96 -0.23 7.22
CA MET A 25 1.95 -1.06 6.54
C MET A 25 2.48 -2.46 6.19
N VAL A 26 3.70 -2.55 5.66
CA VAL A 26 4.33 -3.86 5.34
C VAL A 26 4.57 -4.67 6.62
N PHE A 27 5.08 -4.04 7.67
CA PHE A 27 5.41 -4.70 8.93
C PHE A 27 4.16 -5.21 9.65
N THR A 28 3.13 -4.38 9.83
CA THR A 28 1.90 -4.75 10.53
C THR A 28 1.13 -5.84 9.79
N ARG A 29 1.23 -5.89 8.46
CA ARG A 29 0.69 -6.98 7.65
C ARG A 29 1.40 -8.31 7.89
N LEU A 30 2.73 -8.30 7.94
CA LEU A 30 3.52 -9.49 8.26
C LEU A 30 3.25 -9.96 9.68
N LEU A 31 3.11 -9.03 10.63
CA LEU A 31 2.72 -9.31 12.00
C LEU A 31 1.34 -10.00 12.03
N ALA A 32 0.35 -9.49 11.28
CA ALA A 32 -0.97 -10.13 11.20
C ALA A 32 -0.91 -11.58 10.67
N LEU A 33 -0.03 -11.85 9.70
CA LEU A 33 0.18 -13.21 9.18
C LEU A 33 0.82 -14.12 10.23
N LEU A 34 1.82 -13.62 10.96
CA LEU A 34 2.48 -14.34 12.05
C LEU A 34 1.50 -14.65 13.19
N MET A 35 0.70 -13.66 13.62
CA MET A 35 -0.30 -13.84 14.69
C MET A 35 -1.38 -14.85 14.29
N ARG A 36 -1.77 -14.85 13.01
CA ARG A 36 -2.69 -15.84 12.46
C ARG A 36 -2.07 -17.25 12.49
N SER A 37 -0.82 -17.42 12.05
CA SER A 37 -0.16 -18.72 12.09
C SER A 37 0.05 -19.24 13.52
N SER A 38 0.39 -18.36 14.47
CA SER A 38 0.50 -18.75 15.89
C SER A 38 -0.85 -19.13 16.48
N GLY A 39 -1.93 -18.44 16.07
CA GLY A 39 -3.30 -18.81 16.45
C GLY A 39 -3.64 -20.24 16.02
N TYR A 40 -3.32 -20.62 14.78
CA TYR A 40 -3.55 -21.98 14.29
C TYR A 40 -2.70 -23.03 15.01
N PHE A 41 -1.42 -22.71 15.26
CA PHE A 41 -0.56 -23.62 16.01
C PHE A 41 -1.13 -23.89 17.40
N LEU A 42 -1.67 -22.87 18.08
CA LEU A 42 -2.25 -23.05 19.41
C LEU A 42 -3.55 -23.84 19.41
N ILE A 43 -4.35 -23.77 18.35
CA ILE A 43 -5.56 -24.60 18.21
C ILE A 43 -5.21 -26.09 18.18
N LEU A 44 -4.04 -26.47 17.67
CA LEU A 44 -3.60 -27.87 17.70
C LEU A 44 -3.39 -28.40 19.13
N TYR A 45 -3.17 -27.50 20.10
CA TYR A 45 -2.92 -27.84 21.51
C TYR A 45 -4.03 -27.36 22.46
N ARG A 46 -4.99 -26.56 22.00
CA ARG A 46 -6.09 -25.97 22.78
C ARG A 46 -7.35 -25.88 21.94
N GLU A 47 -8.51 -26.05 22.56
CA GLU A 47 -9.81 -25.98 21.87
C GLU A 47 -10.15 -24.58 21.32
N SER A 48 -9.49 -23.51 21.81
CA SER A 48 -9.74 -22.15 21.38
C SER A 48 -8.49 -21.27 21.35
N VAL A 49 -8.51 -20.24 20.50
CA VAL A 49 -7.44 -19.23 20.42
C VAL A 49 -7.54 -18.26 21.60
N PRO A 50 -6.45 -17.99 22.33
CA PRO A 50 -6.44 -16.98 23.37
C PRO A 50 -6.91 -15.61 22.87
N TYR A 51 -7.76 -14.94 23.65
CA TYR A 51 -8.30 -13.61 23.33
C TYR A 51 -7.20 -12.58 23.01
N GLN A 52 -6.02 -12.71 23.64
CA GLN A 52 -4.87 -11.84 23.40
C GLN A 52 -4.37 -11.93 21.95
N ILE A 53 -4.32 -13.14 21.37
CA ILE A 53 -3.87 -13.36 19.99
C ILE A 53 -4.92 -12.85 19.01
N TYR A 54 -6.20 -13.11 19.30
CA TYR A 54 -7.30 -12.57 18.50
C TYR A 54 -7.27 -11.03 18.49
N SER A 55 -7.11 -10.40 19.66
CA SER A 55 -7.00 -8.95 19.80
C SER A 55 -5.78 -8.39 19.07
N ALA A 56 -4.62 -9.02 19.23
CA ALA A 56 -3.40 -8.60 18.54
C ALA A 56 -3.49 -8.76 17.01
N LEU A 57 -4.17 -9.81 16.51
CA LEU A 57 -4.45 -9.97 15.08
C LEU A 57 -5.30 -8.81 14.55
N TRP A 58 -6.33 -8.40 15.30
CA TRP A 58 -7.16 -7.26 14.95
C TRP A 58 -6.40 -5.94 14.98
N ILE A 59 -5.58 -5.70 16.02
CA ILE A 59 -4.71 -4.53 16.11
C ILE A 59 -3.75 -4.49 14.92
N ALA A 60 -3.15 -5.62 14.54
CA ALA A 60 -2.24 -5.67 13.40
C ALA A 60 -2.94 -5.36 12.06
N LYS A 61 -4.14 -5.91 11.82
CA LYS A 61 -4.96 -5.60 10.64
C LYS A 61 -5.35 -4.12 10.60
N PHE A 62 -5.74 -3.58 11.75
CA PHE A 62 -6.08 -2.17 11.95
C PHE A 62 -4.91 -1.25 11.62
N SER A 63 -3.73 -1.53 12.19
CA SER A 63 -2.55 -0.69 11.99
C SER A 63 -2.10 -0.71 10.52
N ALA A 64 -2.30 -1.82 9.80
CA ALA A 64 -2.05 -1.90 8.37
C ALA A 64 -2.98 -0.99 7.56
N GLN A 65 -4.27 -0.95 7.91
CA GLN A 65 -5.27 -0.07 7.28
C GLN A 65 -5.00 1.41 7.57
N ALA A 66 -4.70 1.76 8.82
CA ALA A 66 -4.36 3.12 9.20
C ALA A 66 -3.10 3.61 8.47
N ALA A 67 -2.06 2.77 8.38
CA ALA A 67 -0.85 3.09 7.64
C ALA A 67 -1.09 3.25 6.13
N ALA A 68 -1.97 2.43 5.55
CA ALA A 68 -2.40 2.55 4.16
C ALA A 68 -3.11 3.87 3.88
N LEU A 69 -4.05 4.27 4.74
CA LEU A 69 -4.73 5.57 4.62
C LEU A 69 -3.76 6.73 4.79
N GLY A 70 -2.80 6.62 5.71
CA GLY A 70 -1.75 7.62 5.89
C GLY A 70 -0.93 7.81 4.60
N CYS A 71 -0.58 6.72 3.91
CA CYS A 71 0.09 6.80 2.61
C CYS A 71 -0.78 7.50 1.56
N ILE A 72 -2.09 7.22 1.53
CA ILE A 72 -3.04 7.82 0.58
C ILE A 72 -3.18 9.32 0.84
N LEU A 73 -3.35 9.74 2.10
CA LEU A 73 -3.48 11.15 2.47
C LEU A 73 -2.20 11.93 2.15
N GLU A 74 -1.05 11.37 2.48
CA GLU A 74 0.23 12.01 2.23
C GLU A 74 0.50 12.16 0.71
N ARG A 75 0.18 11.13 -0.09
CA ARG A 75 0.24 11.24 -1.56
C ARG A 75 -0.81 12.17 -2.15
N SER A 76 -2.01 12.25 -1.56
CA SER A 76 -3.03 13.21 -1.99
C SER A 76 -2.55 14.64 -1.79
N TYR A 77 -1.98 14.94 -0.62
CA TYR A 77 -1.43 16.25 -0.33
C TYR A 77 -0.28 16.62 -1.26
N ALA A 78 0.66 15.70 -1.50
CA ALA A 78 1.74 15.91 -2.46
C ALA A 78 1.22 16.10 -3.90
N THR A 79 0.03 15.60 -4.24
CA THR A 79 -0.59 15.77 -5.56
C THR A 79 -1.24 17.15 -5.70
N PHE A 80 -2.03 17.57 -4.72
CA PHE A 80 -2.77 18.83 -4.79
C PHE A 80 -1.91 20.06 -4.46
N TYR A 81 -0.88 19.90 -3.62
CA TYR A 81 0.02 20.97 -3.20
C TYR A 81 1.45 20.76 -3.72
N ALA A 82 1.60 20.21 -4.93
CA ALA A 82 2.91 19.86 -5.50
C ALA A 82 3.94 21.01 -5.50
N THR A 83 3.49 22.26 -5.61
CA THR A 83 4.35 23.46 -5.61
C THR A 83 4.88 23.84 -4.22
N ASN A 84 4.06 23.65 -3.19
CA ASN A 84 4.38 24.06 -1.81
C ASN A 84 4.76 22.88 -0.92
N TYR A 85 4.68 21.66 -1.43
CA TYR A 85 4.99 20.43 -0.70
C TYR A 85 6.41 20.48 -0.12
N GLU A 86 7.38 21.03 -0.86
CA GLU A 86 8.76 21.15 -0.38
C GLU A 86 8.95 22.22 0.70
N ASN A 87 8.13 23.27 0.73
CA ASN A 87 8.34 24.41 1.61
C ASN A 87 7.39 24.45 2.82
N SER A 88 6.36 23.61 2.87
CA SER A 88 5.41 23.62 3.99
C SER A 88 5.98 22.99 5.26
N LYS A 89 5.59 23.51 6.44
CA LYS A 89 5.92 22.92 7.76
C LYS A 89 5.14 21.60 7.93
N ARG A 90 5.69 20.52 7.39
CA ARG A 90 5.01 19.23 7.17
C ARG A 90 4.59 18.53 8.46
N PHE A 91 5.23 18.81 9.59
CA PHE A 91 4.98 18.15 10.87
C PHE A 91 3.51 18.23 11.32
N TYR A 92 2.86 19.39 11.19
CA TYR A 92 1.46 19.56 11.60
C TYR A 92 0.50 18.75 10.71
N PHE A 93 0.72 18.76 9.39
CA PHE A 93 -0.08 17.97 8.46
C PHE A 93 0.09 16.46 8.69
N ILE A 94 1.32 16.02 9.00
CA ILE A 94 1.62 14.62 9.28
C ILE A 94 0.99 14.18 10.60
N SER A 95 1.09 14.99 11.64
CA SER A 95 0.42 14.71 12.92
C SER A 95 -1.09 14.62 12.73
N LEU A 96 -1.68 15.52 11.93
CA LEU A 96 -3.10 15.48 11.58
C LEU A 96 -3.44 14.19 10.81
N CYS A 97 -2.62 13.78 9.84
CA CYS A 97 -2.84 12.53 9.10
C CYS A 97 -2.79 11.32 10.02
N VAL A 98 -1.77 11.20 10.87
CA VAL A 98 -1.65 10.09 11.82
C VAL A 98 -2.86 10.04 12.74
N VAL A 99 -3.23 11.18 13.36
CA VAL A 99 -4.38 11.31 14.25
C VAL A 99 -5.68 10.92 13.52
N THR A 100 -5.91 11.47 12.33
CA THR A 100 -7.09 11.19 11.51
C THR A 100 -7.16 9.70 11.15
N CYS A 101 -6.04 9.10 10.74
CA CYS A 101 -5.99 7.68 10.43
C CYS A 101 -6.28 6.81 11.66
N THR A 102 -5.70 7.12 12.82
CA THR A 102 -5.99 6.39 14.06
C THR A 102 -7.43 6.58 14.53
N ILE A 103 -8.02 7.77 14.38
CA ILE A 103 -9.41 8.05 14.78
C ILE A 103 -10.38 7.36 13.82
N CYS A 104 -10.24 7.55 12.51
CA CYS A 104 -11.14 6.94 11.53
C CYS A 104 -11.11 5.42 11.59
N SER A 105 -9.91 4.83 11.69
CA SER A 105 -9.79 3.39 11.89
C SER A 105 -10.30 2.98 13.29
N GLY A 106 -10.06 3.79 14.32
CA GLY A 106 -10.39 3.52 15.73
C GLY A 106 -11.89 3.47 15.99
N LEU A 107 -12.59 4.49 15.50
CA LEU A 107 -14.05 4.56 15.52
C LEU A 107 -14.66 3.36 14.78
N SER A 108 -14.09 2.97 13.64
CA SER A 108 -14.55 1.79 12.89
C SER A 108 -14.42 0.48 13.67
N TYR A 109 -13.46 0.38 14.60
CA TYR A 109 -13.27 -0.79 15.48
C TYR A 109 -14.23 -0.80 16.68
N VAL A 110 -14.43 0.36 17.30
CA VAL A 110 -15.27 0.52 18.50
C VAL A 110 -16.76 0.45 18.15
N ASP A 111 -17.17 1.03 17.03
CA ASP A 111 -18.59 1.16 16.64
C ASP A 111 -19.21 -0.19 16.20
N SER A 112 -18.38 -1.08 15.66
CA SER A 112 -18.79 -2.42 15.28
C SER A 112 -18.90 -3.37 16.48
N LYS A 113 -20.10 -3.40 17.09
CA LYS A 113 -20.46 -4.33 18.18
C LYS A 113 -20.50 -5.81 17.76
N SER A 114 -20.62 -6.11 16.45
CA SER A 114 -20.62 -7.47 15.91
C SER A 114 -19.41 -7.74 14.99
N ASP A 115 -18.97 -9.00 14.93
CA ASP A 115 -17.85 -9.43 14.05
C ASP A 115 -18.19 -9.22 12.56
N LEU A 116 -19.45 -9.42 12.19
CA LEU A 116 -19.95 -9.10 10.85
C LEU A 116 -19.83 -7.60 10.54
N GLY A 117 -20.19 -6.72 11.47
CA GLY A 117 -20.06 -5.27 11.31
C GLY A 117 -18.60 -4.83 11.10
N ARG A 118 -17.66 -5.44 11.85
CA ARG A 118 -16.21 -5.19 11.70
C ARG A 118 -15.73 -5.49 10.29
N LYS A 119 -16.22 -6.59 9.72
CA LYS A 119 -15.84 -7.06 8.39
C LYS A 119 -16.44 -6.22 7.27
N ILE A 120 -17.70 -5.81 7.41
CA ILE A 120 -18.34 -4.89 6.47
C ILE A 120 -17.59 -3.55 6.45
N ASN A 121 -17.30 -2.98 7.62
CA ASN A 121 -16.51 -1.74 7.71
C ASN A 121 -15.13 -1.89 7.06
N THR A 122 -14.46 -3.01 7.29
CA THR A 122 -13.17 -3.35 6.68
C THR A 122 -13.24 -3.40 5.14
N VAL A 123 -14.33 -3.96 4.58
CA VAL A 123 -14.55 -4.00 3.13
C VAL A 123 -14.82 -2.60 2.57
N CYS A 124 -15.72 -1.83 3.18
CA CYS A 124 -16.02 -0.46 2.75
C CYS A 124 -14.75 0.41 2.74
N PHE A 125 -13.96 0.34 3.80
CA PHE A 125 -12.68 1.05 3.90
C PHE A 125 -11.68 0.62 2.81
N SER A 126 -11.63 -0.68 2.52
CA SER A 126 -10.75 -1.24 1.49
C SER A 126 -11.14 -0.78 0.08
N ILE A 127 -12.45 -0.77 -0.23
CA ILE A 127 -12.99 -0.24 -1.49
C ILE A 127 -12.64 1.23 -1.62
N PHE A 128 -12.89 2.03 -0.58
CA PHE A 128 -12.53 3.45 -0.55
C PHE A 128 -11.03 3.66 -0.81
N SER A 129 -10.17 2.93 -0.10
CA SER A 129 -8.71 3.04 -0.25
C SER A 129 -8.25 2.69 -1.67
N SER A 130 -8.82 1.65 -2.27
CA SER A 130 -8.53 1.24 -3.65
C SER A 130 -8.94 2.28 -4.67
N LEU A 131 -10.20 2.76 -4.59
CA LEU A 131 -10.72 3.76 -5.51
C LEU A 131 -9.92 5.07 -5.43
N THR A 132 -9.64 5.55 -4.21
CA THR A 132 -8.84 6.76 -4.01
C THR A 132 -7.43 6.60 -4.57
N THR A 133 -6.78 5.46 -4.34
CA THR A 133 -5.43 5.20 -4.88
C THR A 133 -5.43 5.16 -6.41
N ILE A 134 -6.42 4.52 -7.03
CA ILE A 134 -6.56 4.48 -8.50
C ILE A 134 -6.80 5.88 -9.05
N MET A 135 -7.69 6.66 -8.44
CA MET A 135 -7.97 8.03 -8.84
C MET A 135 -6.70 8.90 -8.73
N LEU A 136 -5.93 8.79 -7.65
CA LEU A 136 -4.66 9.48 -7.51
C LEU A 136 -3.67 9.12 -8.63
N VAL A 137 -3.58 7.84 -9.02
CA VAL A 137 -2.73 7.43 -10.15
C VAL A 137 -3.19 8.09 -11.45
N ILE A 138 -4.50 8.12 -11.71
CA ILE A 138 -5.06 8.73 -12.93
C ILE A 138 -4.80 10.25 -12.93
N ILE A 139 -5.08 10.93 -11.82
CA ILE A 139 -4.88 12.39 -11.67
C ILE A 139 -3.40 12.74 -11.85
N ASN A 140 -2.48 12.06 -11.15
CA ASN A 140 -1.05 12.32 -11.28
C ASN A 140 -0.55 12.07 -12.71
N ARG A 141 -1.03 11.01 -13.40
CA ARG A 141 -0.69 10.78 -14.81
C ARG A 141 -1.16 11.92 -15.71
N ARG A 142 -2.36 12.46 -15.48
CA ARG A 142 -2.90 13.61 -16.23
C ARG A 142 -2.06 14.86 -15.96
N LEU A 143 -1.72 15.14 -14.70
CA LEU A 143 -0.88 16.28 -14.32
C LEU A 143 0.54 16.20 -14.91
N VAL A 144 1.15 15.02 -14.94
CA VAL A 144 2.46 14.84 -15.60
C VAL A 144 2.40 15.07 -17.11
N LYS A 145 1.32 14.62 -17.79
CA LYS A 145 1.13 14.90 -19.22
C LYS A 145 0.97 16.40 -19.49
N LYS A 146 0.15 17.08 -18.68
CA LYS A 146 -0.07 18.53 -18.79
C LYS A 146 1.22 19.33 -18.53
N SER A 147 1.96 18.98 -17.47
CA SER A 147 3.20 19.67 -17.11
C SER A 147 4.34 19.40 -18.08
N SER A 148 4.34 18.27 -18.81
CA SER A 148 5.35 17.99 -19.85
C SER A 148 5.21 18.91 -21.08
N GLY A 149 4.00 19.39 -21.39
CA GLY A 149 3.75 20.31 -22.52
C GLY A 149 3.79 21.80 -22.16
N ALA A 150 3.69 22.17 -20.88
CA ALA A 150 3.65 23.55 -20.41
C ALA A 150 4.97 23.98 -19.74
N LYS A 151 5.26 25.29 -19.64
CA LYS A 151 6.37 25.88 -18.85
C LYS A 151 6.14 25.74 -17.33
N CYS A 152 5.88 24.52 -16.85
CA CYS A 152 5.75 24.22 -15.42
C CYS A 152 7.12 24.24 -14.72
N ASN A 153 7.11 24.63 -13.44
CA ASN A 153 8.30 24.63 -12.60
C ASN A 153 8.89 23.23 -12.46
N LEU A 154 10.23 23.15 -12.44
CA LEU A 154 10.96 21.89 -12.37
C LEU A 154 10.63 21.08 -11.09
N SER A 155 10.47 21.77 -9.95
CA SER A 155 10.09 21.16 -8.67
C SER A 155 8.71 20.51 -8.76
N GLU A 156 7.72 21.14 -9.40
CA GLU A 156 6.38 20.55 -9.60
C GLU A 156 6.46 19.25 -10.43
N ARG A 157 7.23 19.26 -11.52
CA ARG A 157 7.45 18.07 -12.35
C ARG A 157 8.16 16.96 -11.58
N TYR A 158 9.14 17.31 -10.75
CA TYR A 158 9.84 16.36 -9.88
C TYR A 158 8.88 15.73 -8.86
N GLN A 159 8.06 16.54 -8.19
CA GLN A 159 7.10 16.07 -7.19
C GLN A 159 6.03 15.15 -7.79
N LEU A 160 5.45 15.52 -8.94
CA LEU A 160 4.50 14.66 -9.66
C LEU A 160 5.15 13.33 -10.14
N SER A 161 6.41 13.39 -10.56
CA SER A 161 7.20 12.23 -10.96
C SER A 161 7.48 11.28 -9.79
N GLU A 162 7.86 11.81 -8.62
CA GLU A 162 8.01 11.05 -7.39
C GLU A 162 6.69 10.41 -6.96
N ASN A 163 5.58 11.16 -6.99
CA ASN A 163 4.26 10.65 -6.63
C ASN A 163 3.81 9.50 -7.51
N ILE A 164 4.01 9.55 -8.83
CA ILE A 164 3.70 8.41 -9.70
C ILE A 164 4.52 7.17 -9.33
N LYS A 165 5.81 7.33 -9.00
CA LYS A 165 6.65 6.20 -8.57
C LYS A 165 6.19 5.63 -7.23
N ALA A 166 5.82 6.49 -6.29
CA ALA A 166 5.33 6.11 -4.97
C ALA A 166 3.98 5.41 -5.05
N LEU A 167 3.04 5.92 -5.86
CA LEU A 167 1.74 5.30 -6.09
C LEU A 167 1.85 3.94 -6.79
N ARG A 168 2.81 3.74 -7.71
CA ARG A 168 3.09 2.40 -8.28
C ARG A 168 3.60 1.40 -7.25
N LEU A 169 4.29 1.88 -6.23
CA LEU A 169 4.77 1.06 -5.12
C LEU A 169 3.63 0.72 -4.16
N LEU A 170 2.74 1.68 -3.90
CA LEU A 170 1.61 1.57 -2.98
C LEU A 170 0.46 0.72 -3.54
N LEU A 171 0.12 0.89 -4.83
CA LEU A 171 -1.06 0.27 -5.45
C LEU A 171 -1.14 -1.25 -5.29
N PRO A 172 -0.06 -2.05 -5.52
CA PRO A 172 -0.11 -3.50 -5.31
C PRO A 172 -0.48 -3.87 -3.87
N PHE A 173 -0.01 -3.10 -2.87
CA PHE A 173 -0.35 -3.37 -1.49
C PHE A 173 -1.82 -3.07 -1.21
N ILE A 174 -2.33 -1.92 -1.64
CA ILE A 174 -3.74 -1.55 -1.46
C ILE A 174 -4.69 -2.55 -2.11
N MET A 175 -4.39 -2.99 -3.34
CA MET A 175 -5.21 -3.98 -4.04
C MET A 175 -5.28 -5.31 -3.29
N VAL A 176 -4.16 -5.74 -2.72
CA VAL A 176 -4.09 -7.01 -1.99
C VAL A 176 -4.69 -6.89 -0.58
N LEU A 177 -4.58 -5.74 0.10
CA LEU A 177 -5.38 -5.46 1.32
C LEU A 177 -6.88 -5.59 1.03
N SER A 178 -7.32 -5.06 -0.11
CA SER A 178 -8.72 -5.07 -0.48
C SER A 178 -9.21 -6.45 -0.90
N GLY A 179 -8.43 -7.18 -1.68
CA GLY A 179 -8.72 -8.57 -2.03
C GLY A 179 -8.83 -9.48 -0.80
N ASN A 180 -7.92 -9.33 0.17
CA ASN A 180 -8.00 -10.07 1.44
C ASN A 180 -9.27 -9.73 2.22
N SER A 181 -9.63 -8.45 2.32
CA SER A 181 -10.82 -8.02 3.06
C SER A 181 -12.11 -8.57 2.43
N ILE A 182 -12.22 -8.52 1.11
CA ILE A 182 -13.37 -9.07 0.37
C ILE A 182 -13.46 -10.58 0.57
N LEU A 183 -12.36 -11.31 0.34
CA LEU A 183 -12.31 -12.77 0.44
C LEU A 183 -12.72 -13.26 1.84
N LEU A 184 -12.25 -12.59 2.89
CA LEU A 184 -12.56 -12.95 4.27
C LEU A 184 -13.99 -12.59 4.68
N SER A 185 -14.57 -11.54 4.10
CA SER A 185 -15.98 -11.21 4.30
C SER A 185 -16.90 -12.18 3.58
N VAL A 186 -16.54 -12.60 2.36
CA VAL A 186 -17.26 -13.67 1.63
C VAL A 186 -17.23 -14.98 2.43
N GLY A 187 -16.06 -15.32 3.01
CA GLY A 187 -15.89 -16.49 3.88
C GLY A 187 -16.91 -16.55 5.03
N ILE A 188 -17.12 -15.43 5.74
CA ILE A 188 -18.12 -15.40 6.81
C ILE A 188 -19.53 -15.36 6.27
N VAL A 189 -19.85 -14.45 5.35
CA VAL A 189 -21.24 -14.19 4.94
C VAL A 189 -21.87 -15.40 4.26
N PHE A 190 -21.10 -16.11 3.44
CA PHE A 190 -21.64 -17.22 2.64
C PHE A 190 -21.36 -18.59 3.24
N PHE A 191 -20.27 -18.74 4.00
CA PHE A 191 -19.82 -20.05 4.46
C PHE A 191 -19.71 -20.19 5.98
N ASN A 192 -19.98 -19.12 6.75
CA ASN A 192 -19.75 -19.08 8.20
C ASN A 192 -18.32 -19.50 8.58
N VAL A 193 -17.33 -19.15 7.74
CA VAL A 193 -15.92 -19.45 8.01
C VAL A 193 -15.16 -18.15 8.30
N ASP A 194 -14.64 -18.03 9.53
CA ASP A 194 -13.81 -16.91 9.94
C ASP A 194 -12.31 -17.13 9.64
N THR A 195 -11.54 -16.05 9.78
CA THR A 195 -10.09 -15.99 9.74
C THR A 195 -9.40 -16.82 10.81
N VAL A 196 -10.08 -17.12 11.90
CA VAL A 196 -9.60 -17.99 12.97
C VAL A 196 -10.41 -19.27 12.91
N PHE A 197 -9.71 -20.41 12.98
CA PHE A 197 -10.37 -21.70 12.95
C PHE A 197 -11.25 -21.88 14.19
N ASN A 198 -12.48 -22.35 13.99
CA ASN A 198 -13.45 -22.57 15.04
C ASN A 198 -13.87 -24.05 15.04
N LEU A 199 -13.42 -24.79 16.05
CA LEU A 199 -13.65 -26.24 16.14
C LEU A 199 -15.16 -26.59 16.27
N PRO A 200 -15.94 -25.93 17.14
CA PRO A 200 -17.39 -26.09 17.18
C PRO A 200 -18.09 -25.91 15.82
N GLU A 201 -17.78 -24.84 15.09
CA GLU A 201 -18.40 -24.60 13.77
C GLU A 201 -17.94 -25.61 12.72
N CYS A 202 -16.69 -26.07 12.81
CA CYS A 202 -16.16 -27.11 11.94
C CYS A 202 -16.93 -28.43 12.05
N GLN A 203 -17.51 -28.74 13.21
CA GLN A 203 -18.33 -29.94 13.41
C GLN A 203 -19.75 -29.78 12.84
N LEU A 204 -20.25 -28.54 12.75
CA LEU A 204 -21.62 -28.23 12.36
C LEU A 204 -21.76 -27.92 10.86
N VAL A 205 -20.76 -27.27 10.27
CA VAL A 205 -20.83 -26.75 8.90
C VAL A 205 -20.19 -27.75 7.92
N PRO A 206 -20.96 -28.30 6.96
CA PRO A 206 -20.39 -29.16 5.93
C PRO A 206 -19.41 -28.37 5.06
N PHE A 207 -18.30 -29.00 4.66
CA PHE A 207 -17.22 -28.39 3.88
C PHE A 207 -16.45 -27.24 4.58
N TYR A 208 -16.60 -27.05 5.89
CA TYR A 208 -15.85 -26.03 6.64
C TYR A 208 -14.34 -26.11 6.42
N LEU A 209 -13.75 -27.30 6.57
CA LEU A 209 -12.30 -27.53 6.40
C LEU A 209 -11.80 -27.17 5.00
N PRO A 210 -12.37 -27.70 3.89
CA PRO A 210 -11.98 -27.29 2.54
C PRO A 210 -12.05 -25.79 2.31
N ILE A 211 -13.13 -25.12 2.74
CA ILE A 211 -13.33 -23.69 2.55
C ILE A 211 -12.33 -22.89 3.38
N PHE A 212 -12.11 -23.30 4.63
CA PHE A 212 -11.13 -22.68 5.52
C PHE A 212 -9.72 -22.77 4.95
N TYR A 213 -9.29 -23.93 4.45
CA TYR A 213 -7.99 -24.08 3.81
C TYR A 213 -7.88 -23.23 2.53
N PHE A 214 -8.95 -23.18 1.72
CA PHE A 214 -8.99 -22.32 0.54
C PHE A 214 -8.80 -20.83 0.88
N LEU A 215 -9.50 -20.32 1.90
CA LEU A 215 -9.37 -18.95 2.37
C LEU A 215 -7.96 -18.68 2.92
N LEU A 216 -7.41 -19.62 3.68
CA LEU A 216 -6.07 -19.52 4.25
C LEU A 216 -5.00 -19.44 3.15
N ILE A 217 -5.01 -20.38 2.22
CA ILE A 217 -4.04 -20.46 1.12
C ILE A 217 -4.16 -19.21 0.25
N SER A 218 -5.38 -18.84 -0.15
CA SER A 218 -5.64 -17.68 -1.01
C SER A 218 -5.17 -16.38 -0.36
N THR A 219 -5.50 -16.15 0.92
CA THR A 219 -5.04 -14.94 1.62
C THR A 219 -3.54 -14.93 1.84
N THR A 220 -2.90 -16.08 2.03
CA THR A 220 -1.44 -16.20 2.16
C THR A 220 -0.73 -15.88 0.85
N ILE A 221 -1.21 -16.43 -0.26
CA ILE A 221 -0.69 -16.14 -1.61
C ILE A 221 -0.81 -14.65 -1.91
N LEU A 222 -1.98 -14.07 -1.66
CA LEU A 222 -2.20 -12.62 -1.79
C LEU A 222 -1.19 -11.84 -0.94
N ASN A 223 -1.04 -12.18 0.35
CA ASN A 223 -0.08 -11.55 1.26
C ASN A 223 1.36 -11.53 0.75
N LEU A 224 1.80 -12.60 0.07
CA LEU A 224 3.14 -12.71 -0.51
C LEU A 224 3.26 -12.07 -1.90
N ALA A 225 2.17 -11.96 -2.66
CA ALA A 225 2.17 -11.42 -4.01
C ALA A 225 2.62 -9.94 -4.07
N ALA A 226 2.18 -9.10 -3.13
CA ALA A 226 2.52 -7.67 -3.11
C ALA A 226 4.04 -7.39 -2.98
N PRO A 227 4.77 -7.94 -1.98
CA PRO A 227 6.22 -7.72 -1.88
C PRO A 227 6.99 -8.35 -3.06
N LEU A 228 6.56 -9.52 -3.54
CA LEU A 228 7.19 -10.18 -4.70
C LEU A 228 7.01 -9.37 -5.99
N TYR A 229 5.83 -8.82 -6.22
CA TYR A 229 5.55 -7.93 -7.36
C TYR A 229 6.50 -6.73 -7.37
N VAL A 230 6.67 -6.10 -6.22
CA VAL A 230 7.55 -4.92 -6.09
C VAL A 230 9.02 -5.29 -6.32
N LEU A 231 9.49 -6.41 -5.76
CA LEU A 231 10.86 -6.89 -5.99
C LEU A 231 11.11 -7.19 -7.46
N TYR A 232 10.19 -7.89 -8.12
CA TYR A 232 10.26 -8.21 -9.54
C TYR A 232 10.28 -6.94 -10.42
N HIS A 233 9.37 -6.01 -10.16
CA HIS A 233 9.29 -4.76 -10.92
C HIS A 233 10.56 -3.90 -10.75
N ASN A 234 11.10 -3.80 -9.54
CA ASN A 234 12.34 -3.07 -9.27
C ASN A 234 13.54 -3.71 -9.97
N ARG A 235 13.65 -5.05 -9.96
CA ARG A 235 14.71 -5.79 -10.66
C ARG A 235 14.66 -5.57 -12.17
N LYS A 236 13.47 -5.66 -12.78
CA LYS A 236 13.27 -5.41 -14.23
C LYS A 236 13.67 -3.99 -14.61
N THR A 237 13.33 -3.01 -13.76
CA THR A 237 13.73 -1.61 -13.96
C THR A 237 15.25 -1.43 -13.92
N LEU A 238 15.94 -2.10 -12.99
CA LEU A 238 17.40 -2.07 -12.89
C LEU A 238 18.09 -2.78 -14.07
N GLN A 239 17.57 -3.92 -14.53
CA GLN A 239 18.09 -4.62 -15.70
C GLN A 239 17.95 -3.78 -16.97
N LYS A 240 16.80 -3.12 -17.18
CA LYS A 240 16.59 -2.21 -18.31
C LYS A 240 17.54 -1.00 -18.30
N ARG A 241 17.97 -0.53 -17.12
CA ARG A 241 19.00 0.52 -17.01
C ARG A 241 20.39 0.04 -17.42
N LYS A 242 20.71 -1.25 -17.21
CA LYS A 242 22.01 -1.83 -17.56
C LYS A 242 22.17 -2.17 -19.04
N ILE A 243 21.06 -2.42 -19.76
CA ILE A 243 21.08 -2.95 -21.14
C ILE A 243 21.23 -1.85 -22.21
N GLY A 244 21.34 -0.57 -21.84
CA GLY A 244 21.84 0.46 -22.75
C GLY A 244 20.91 0.78 -23.93
N VAL A 245 19.96 1.68 -23.69
CA VAL A 245 19.56 2.66 -24.71
C VAL A 245 19.45 3.98 -23.96
N ALA A 246 20.34 4.91 -24.28
CA ALA A 246 20.45 6.19 -23.61
C ALA A 246 19.36 7.18 -24.08
N GLU A 247 18.11 6.71 -24.14
CA GLU A 247 16.93 7.56 -24.28
C GLU A 247 16.53 8.05 -22.89
N ILE A 248 16.57 9.36 -22.71
CA ILE A 248 16.05 9.97 -21.47
C ILE A 248 14.53 9.92 -21.57
N ARG A 249 13.90 9.01 -20.82
CA ARG A 249 12.45 8.84 -20.75
C ARG A 249 11.88 9.38 -19.44
N ASN A 250 10.71 10.02 -19.49
CA ASN A 250 10.02 10.48 -18.29
C ASN A 250 9.43 9.29 -17.51
N VAL A 251 8.83 9.57 -16.35
CA VAL A 251 8.20 8.53 -15.53
C VAL A 251 7.10 7.74 -16.24
N LEU A 252 6.47 8.30 -17.27
CA LEU A 252 5.46 7.63 -18.09
C LEU A 252 6.08 6.78 -19.21
N GLY A 253 7.40 6.80 -19.37
CA GLY A 253 8.12 6.07 -20.43
C GLY A 253 8.18 6.80 -21.76
N VAL A 254 7.82 8.09 -21.81
CA VAL A 254 7.87 8.93 -23.00
C VAL A 254 9.27 9.51 -23.17
N ASN A 255 9.84 9.44 -24.37
CA ASN A 255 11.13 10.07 -24.69
C ASN A 255 11.03 11.59 -24.53
N ILE A 256 11.92 12.19 -23.72
CA ILE A 256 11.89 13.62 -23.37
C ILE A 256 12.83 14.44 -24.27
N VAL A 257 13.83 13.81 -24.89
CA VAL A 257 14.87 14.51 -25.65
C VAL A 257 14.42 14.84 -27.07
N GLY A 258 13.38 14.16 -27.57
CA GLY A 258 12.99 14.23 -28.99
C GLY A 258 14.08 13.65 -29.89
N ASP A 259 13.73 13.25 -31.11
CA ASP A 259 14.74 12.89 -32.11
C ASP A 259 15.47 14.16 -32.56
N GLY A 260 16.59 14.50 -31.92
CA GLY A 260 17.50 15.55 -32.41
C GLY A 260 18.14 16.51 -31.39
N MET A 261 17.80 16.45 -30.09
CA MET A 261 18.45 17.31 -29.08
C MET A 261 19.63 16.60 -28.43
N ASP A 262 20.80 17.24 -28.37
CA ASP A 262 21.98 16.65 -27.75
C ASP A 262 21.83 16.60 -26.21
N LYS A 263 22.31 15.53 -25.57
CA LYS A 263 22.12 15.30 -24.12
C LYS A 263 22.73 16.42 -23.29
N GLU A 264 23.85 16.97 -23.73
CA GLU A 264 24.56 18.04 -23.05
C GLU A 264 23.72 19.33 -23.02
N GLN A 265 23.04 19.64 -24.13
CA GLN A 265 22.14 20.79 -24.23
C GLN A 265 20.90 20.61 -23.33
N TYR A 266 20.37 19.40 -23.23
CA TYR A 266 19.27 19.08 -22.31
C TYR A 266 19.66 19.30 -20.84
N PHE A 267 20.84 18.84 -20.41
CA PHE A 267 21.30 19.01 -19.04
C PHE A 267 21.64 20.46 -18.70
N GLN A 268 22.19 21.24 -19.65
CA GLN A 268 22.42 22.67 -19.45
C GLN A 268 21.10 23.46 -19.35
N HIS A 269 20.09 23.11 -20.13
CA HIS A 269 18.76 23.70 -20.00
C HIS A 269 18.11 23.38 -18.64
N TYR A 270 18.31 22.15 -18.13
CA TYR A 270 17.87 21.78 -16.80
C TYR A 270 18.59 22.56 -15.69
N LYS A 271 19.91 22.74 -15.81
CA LYS A 271 20.73 23.45 -14.83
C LYS A 271 20.31 24.92 -14.69
N THR A 272 19.91 25.55 -15.78
CA THR A 272 19.40 26.93 -15.81
C THR A 272 17.97 27.08 -15.27
N GLN A 273 17.16 26.02 -15.27
CA GLN A 273 15.82 26.01 -14.66
C GLN A 273 15.83 25.67 -13.15
N TRP A 274 16.99 25.31 -12.60
CA TRP A 274 17.15 24.86 -11.21
C TRP A 274 17.92 25.85 -10.33
N ALA A 275 18.58 26.83 -10.93
CA ALA A 275 19.17 28.00 -10.27
C ALA A 275 18.10 29.07 -10.03
#